data_AF-A0A7X7B0I9-F1
#
_entry.id   AF-A0A7X7B0I9-F1
#
_cell.length_a   1.000
_cell.length_b   1.000
_cell.length_c   1.000
_cell.angle_alpha   90.00
_cell.angle_beta   90.00
_cell.angle_gamma   90.00
#
_symmetry.space_group_name_H-M   'P 1'
#
loop_
_entity.id
_entity.type
_entity.pdbx_description
1 polymer ?
#
loop_
_entity_poly.entity_id
_entity_poly.type
_entity_poly.pdbx_seq_one_letter_code
_entity_poly.pdbx_strand_id
1 'polypeptide(L)'
;MLKIIFISLLPAGKLIFIVSGYYPHFTENVYSSFICKILGQIISRITGLFPFSLAEFVIIVAAVFVIIYIIKTIFSIIKTRRKGKTIKKFILNILAAGGIMYFSFLFLWGINYNRLTLSEVLDLNVESPTQQELNALCEDLIRRSNSLRTRIDRNGGGVLRLPYDKTIALKTAYKGFENIALLHPNLDGKYGSPKGLMLSELVCYTGIPGF
;
A
#
# COMPACT_ATOMS: atom_id res chain seq x y z
N MET A 1 16.85 -27.58 -3.64
CA MET A 1 15.62 -27.51 -4.46
C MET A 1 14.77 -26.29 -4.11
N LEU A 2 14.21 -26.19 -2.90
CA LEU A 2 13.27 -25.10 -2.52
C LEU A 2 13.82 -23.67 -2.72
N LYS A 3 15.08 -23.42 -2.37
CA LYS A 3 15.71 -22.10 -2.57
C LYS A 3 15.79 -21.68 -4.04
N ILE A 4 16.03 -22.65 -4.94
CA ILE A 4 16.12 -22.36 -6.37
C ILE A 4 14.75 -21.96 -6.90
N ILE A 5 13.69 -22.64 -6.44
CA ILE A 5 12.30 -22.29 -6.75
C ILE A 5 12.02 -20.84 -6.29
N PHE A 6 12.33 -20.50 -5.04
CA PHE A 6 12.11 -19.13 -4.55
C PHE A 6 12.94 -18.06 -5.27
N ILE A 7 14.18 -18.37 -5.63
CA ILE A 7 15.01 -17.45 -6.42
C ILE A 7 14.42 -17.27 -7.83
N SER A 8 13.86 -18.33 -8.44
CA SER A 8 13.22 -18.25 -9.76
C SER A 8 11.94 -17.39 -9.78
N LEU A 9 11.37 -17.06 -8.60
CA LEU A 9 10.27 -16.10 -8.51
C LEU A 9 10.69 -14.67 -8.91
N LEU A 10 11.97 -14.32 -8.82
CA LEU A 10 12.48 -13.01 -9.27
C LEU A 10 12.24 -12.78 -10.78
N PRO A 11 12.83 -13.59 -11.68
CA PRO A 11 12.59 -13.42 -13.11
C PRO A 11 11.13 -13.72 -13.49
N ALA A 12 10.46 -14.66 -12.83
CA ALA A 12 9.05 -14.95 -13.10
C ALA A 12 8.15 -13.73 -12.80
N GLY A 13 8.33 -13.10 -11.63
CA GLY A 13 7.61 -11.89 -11.27
C GLY A 13 7.88 -10.76 -12.26
N LYS A 14 9.16 -10.52 -12.61
CA LYS A 14 9.53 -9.49 -13.58
C LYS A 14 8.91 -9.74 -14.96
N LEU A 15 8.88 -10.99 -15.41
CA LEU A 15 8.26 -11.38 -16.68
C LEU A 15 6.76 -11.09 -16.66
N ILE A 16 6.05 -11.52 -15.61
CA ILE A 16 4.60 -11.27 -15.46
C ILE A 16 4.32 -9.76 -15.47
N PHE A 17 5.13 -8.98 -14.75
CA PHE A 17 5.00 -7.52 -14.74
C PHE A 17 5.23 -6.91 -16.13
N ILE A 18 6.25 -7.35 -16.88
CA ILE A 18 6.49 -6.84 -18.24
C ILE A 18 5.30 -7.19 -19.15
N VAL A 19 4.83 -8.44 -19.10
CA VAL A 19 3.70 -8.90 -19.92
C VAL A 19 2.43 -8.12 -19.60
N SER A 20 2.14 -7.84 -18.32
CA SER A 20 0.96 -7.05 -17.95
C SER A 20 1.01 -5.62 -18.48
N GLY A 21 2.21 -5.05 -18.67
CA GLY A 21 2.43 -3.75 -19.30
C GLY A 21 2.06 -3.70 -20.79
N TYR A 22 2.21 -4.81 -21.52
CA TYR A 22 1.83 -4.89 -22.93
C TYR A 22 0.32 -5.04 -23.15
N TYR A 23 -0.44 -5.43 -22.11
CA TYR A 23 -1.88 -5.68 -22.19
C TYR A 23 -2.65 -4.92 -21.09
N PRO A 24 -2.63 -3.58 -21.07
CA PRO A 24 -3.20 -2.78 -19.98
C PRO A 24 -4.71 -2.97 -19.81
N HIS A 25 -5.48 -3.16 -20.90
CA HIS A 25 -6.91 -3.49 -20.80
C HIS A 25 -7.17 -4.85 -20.12
N PHE A 26 -6.32 -5.85 -20.37
CA PHE A 26 -6.41 -7.14 -19.68
C PHE A 26 -6.04 -6.98 -18.20
N THR A 27 -4.98 -6.22 -17.92
CA THR A 27 -4.56 -5.88 -16.56
C THR A 27 -5.68 -5.20 -15.79
N GLU A 28 -6.35 -4.21 -16.38
CA GLU A 28 -7.48 -3.52 -15.77
C GLU A 28 -8.65 -4.46 -15.46
N ASN A 29 -9.14 -5.18 -16.47
CA ASN A 29 -10.39 -5.93 -16.38
C ASN A 29 -10.25 -7.24 -15.59
N VAL A 30 -9.11 -7.93 -15.71
CA VAL A 30 -8.90 -9.24 -15.09
C VAL A 30 -8.11 -9.12 -13.80
N TYR A 31 -6.94 -8.47 -13.84
CA TYR A 31 -6.11 -8.41 -12.64
C TYR A 31 -6.63 -7.37 -11.64
N SER A 32 -6.74 -6.09 -12.02
CA SER A 32 -7.04 -5.00 -11.08
C SER A 32 -8.48 -5.07 -10.58
N SER A 33 -9.45 -5.13 -11.49
CA SER A 33 -10.88 -5.06 -11.15
C SER A 33 -11.45 -6.37 -10.57
N PHE A 34 -10.81 -7.51 -10.82
CA PHE A 34 -11.27 -8.82 -10.33
C PHE A 34 -10.30 -9.46 -9.33
N ILE A 35 -9.10 -9.88 -9.75
CA ILE A 35 -8.16 -10.63 -8.89
C ILE A 35 -7.73 -9.79 -7.68
N CYS A 36 -7.19 -8.60 -7.91
CA CYS A 36 -6.69 -7.71 -6.88
C CYS A 36 -7.82 -7.23 -5.96
N LYS A 37 -9.01 -6.97 -6.51
CA LYS A 37 -10.20 -6.61 -5.73
C LYS A 37 -10.65 -7.72 -4.79
N ILE A 38 -10.69 -8.97 -5.26
CA ILE A 38 -11.04 -10.14 -4.42
C ILE A 38 -9.98 -10.36 -3.35
N LEU A 39 -8.70 -10.39 -3.72
CA LEU A 39 -7.60 -10.58 -2.78
C LEU A 39 -7.59 -9.46 -1.72
N GLY A 40 -7.77 -8.21 -2.15
CA GLY A 40 -7.85 -7.05 -1.27
C GLY A 40 -9.00 -7.15 -0.27
N GLN A 41 -10.18 -7.59 -0.69
CA GLN A 41 -11.31 -7.82 0.22
C GLN A 41 -11.04 -8.95 1.22
N ILE A 42 -10.48 -10.07 0.76
CA ILE A 42 -10.14 -11.21 1.63
C ILE A 42 -9.09 -10.79 2.68
N ILE A 43 -7.99 -10.19 2.23
CA ILE A 43 -6.90 -9.71 3.12
C ILE A 43 -7.44 -8.66 4.08
N SER A 44 -8.25 -7.71 3.60
CA SER A 44 -8.84 -6.67 4.43
C SER A 44 -9.76 -7.24 5.51
N ARG A 45 -10.60 -8.22 5.19
CA ARG A 45 -11.48 -8.87 6.19
C ARG A 45 -10.69 -9.69 7.21
N ILE A 46 -9.74 -10.51 6.75
CA ILE A 46 -8.90 -11.32 7.64
C ILE A 46 -8.10 -10.42 8.59
N THR A 47 -7.42 -9.43 8.03
CA THR A 47 -6.66 -8.48 8.84
C THR A 47 -7.61 -7.70 9.73
N GLY A 48 -8.78 -7.28 9.24
CA GLY A 48 -9.83 -6.56 9.97
C GLY A 48 -10.30 -7.18 11.29
N LEU A 49 -10.07 -8.48 11.52
CA LEU A 49 -10.38 -9.17 12.77
C LEU A 49 -9.55 -8.65 13.96
N PHE A 50 -8.36 -8.12 13.71
CA PHE A 50 -7.47 -7.60 14.74
C PHE A 50 -7.77 -6.12 15.01
N PRO A 51 -7.70 -5.62 16.25
CA PRO A 51 -7.94 -4.20 16.55
C PRO A 51 -6.75 -3.27 16.20
N PHE A 52 -5.64 -3.82 15.71
CA PHE A 52 -4.42 -3.09 15.34
C PHE A 52 -3.98 -3.38 13.89
N SER A 53 -3.05 -2.59 13.35
CA SER A 53 -2.48 -2.82 12.02
C SER A 53 -1.57 -4.05 12.01
N LEU A 54 -2.00 -5.12 11.33
CA LEU A 54 -1.17 -6.31 11.16
C LEU A 54 0.09 -6.01 10.33
N ALA A 55 0.03 -5.01 9.45
CA ALA A 55 1.18 -4.58 8.66
C ALA A 55 2.29 -4.00 9.56
N GLU A 56 1.96 -3.12 10.51
CA GLU A 56 2.93 -2.57 11.46
C GLU A 56 3.57 -3.68 12.29
N PHE A 57 2.76 -4.61 12.78
CA PHE A 57 3.24 -5.77 13.53
C PHE A 57 4.22 -6.63 12.71
N VAL A 58 3.85 -6.97 11.47
CA VAL A 58 4.71 -7.75 10.57
C VAL A 58 6.01 -7.01 10.26
N ILE A 59 5.97 -5.69 10.05
CA ILE A 59 7.17 -4.88 9.79
C ILE A 59 8.11 -4.91 11.00
N ILE A 60 7.60 -4.70 12.22
CA ILE A 60 8.41 -4.74 13.45
C ILE A 60 9.04 -6.12 13.64
N VAL A 61 8.23 -7.19 13.54
CA VAL A 61 8.71 -8.57 13.70
C VAL A 61 9.74 -8.93 12.63
N ALA A 62 9.51 -8.53 11.38
CA ALA A 62 10.46 -8.74 10.29
C ALA A 62 11.77 -8.00 10.53
N ALA A 63 11.74 -6.75 10.99
CA ALA A 63 12.93 -5.97 11.31
C ALA A 63 13.77 -6.64 12.42
N VAL A 64 13.13 -7.05 13.52
CA VAL A 64 13.79 -7.79 14.61
C VAL A 64 14.38 -9.10 14.11
N PHE A 65 13.63 -9.87 13.32
CA PHE A 65 14.10 -11.13 12.73
C PHE A 65 15.33 -10.92 11.84
N VAL A 66 15.31 -9.90 10.97
CA VAL A 66 16.44 -9.56 10.08
C VAL A 66 17.67 -9.19 10.90
N ILE A 67 17.54 -8.34 11.93
CA ILE A 67 18.66 -7.96 12.80
C ILE A 67 19.27 -9.20 13.47
N ILE A 68 18.45 -10.05 14.09
CA ILE A 68 18.92 -11.28 14.75
C ILE A 68 19.61 -12.21 13.74
N TYR A 69 19.03 -12.34 12.53
CA TYR A 69 19.57 -13.19 11.47
C TYR A 69 20.94 -12.70 10.99
N ILE A 70 21.11 -11.39 10.79
CA ILE A 70 22.38 -10.76 10.43
C ILE A 70 23.41 -10.99 11.52
N ILE A 71 23.08 -10.69 12.78
CA ILE A 71 23.99 -10.86 13.92
C ILE A 71 24.46 -12.33 14.03
N LYS A 72 23.53 -13.30 14.00
CA LYS A 72 23.87 -14.72 14.03
C LYS A 72 24.76 -15.14 12.86
N THR A 73 24.52 -14.59 11.68
CA THR A 73 25.34 -14.90 10.50
C THR A 73 26.76 -14.34 10.65
N ILE A 74 26.91 -13.10 11.13
CA ILE A 74 28.22 -12.48 11.38
C ILE A 74 29.02 -13.33 12.38
N PHE A 75 28.43 -13.69 13.53
CA PHE A 75 29.10 -14.55 14.50
C PHE A 75 29.48 -15.93 13.93
N SER A 76 28.61 -16.50 13.08
CA SER A 76 28.90 -17.78 12.40
C SER A 76 30.09 -17.66 11.43
N ILE A 77 30.20 -16.57 10.69
CA ILE A 77 31.32 -16.31 9.77
C ILE A 77 32.64 -16.12 10.52
N ILE A 78 32.61 -15.44 11.66
CA ILE A 78 33.81 -15.21 12.49
C ILE A 78 34.32 -16.53 13.10
N LYS A 79 33.41 -17.39 13.59
CA LYS A 79 33.75 -18.63 14.30
C LYS A 79 34.13 -19.80 13.37
N THR A 80 33.71 -19.79 12.11
CA THR A 80 33.90 -20.93 11.19
C THR A 80 35.16 -20.81 10.32
N ARG A 81 35.84 -21.94 10.07
CA ARG A 81 36.91 -22.01 9.06
C ARG A 81 36.37 -22.09 7.62
N ARG A 82 35.07 -22.36 7.43
CA ARG A 82 34.43 -22.52 6.10
C ARG A 82 33.65 -21.27 5.67
N LYS A 83 34.28 -20.09 5.77
CA LYS A 83 33.63 -18.78 5.54
C LYS A 83 32.84 -18.71 4.23
N GLY A 84 33.42 -19.19 3.12
CA GLY A 84 32.78 -19.17 1.80
C GLY A 84 31.46 -19.95 1.73
N LYS A 85 31.34 -21.10 2.42
CA LYS A 85 30.09 -21.87 2.45
C LYS A 85 28.99 -21.14 3.23
N THR A 86 29.35 -20.49 4.34
CA THR A 86 28.42 -19.70 5.16
C THR A 86 27.94 -18.46 4.40
N ILE A 87 28.84 -17.73 3.75
CA ILE A 87 28.51 -16.56 2.92
C ILE A 87 27.60 -16.97 1.75
N LYS A 88 27.92 -18.05 1.03
CA LYS A 88 27.06 -18.56 -0.04
C LYS A 88 25.66 -18.90 0.48
N LYS A 89 25.55 -19.54 1.64
CA LYS A 89 24.26 -19.88 2.25
C LYS A 89 23.46 -18.63 2.60
N PHE A 90 24.12 -17.59 3.13
CA PHE A 90 23.50 -16.31 3.46
C PHE A 90 22.97 -15.60 2.20
N ILE A 91 23.78 -15.48 1.15
CA ILE A 91 23.37 -14.88 -0.13
C ILE A 91 22.16 -15.64 -0.71
N LEU A 92 22.21 -16.98 -0.75
CA LEU A 92 21.08 -17.78 -1.24
C LEU A 92 19.81 -17.62 -0.39
N ASN A 93 19.93 -17.37 0.92
CA ASN A 93 18.79 -17.08 1.77
C ASN A 93 18.20 -15.70 1.47
N ILE A 94 19.05 -14.67 1.29
CA ILE A 94 18.61 -13.33 0.92
C ILE A 94 17.91 -13.35 -0.44
N LEU A 95 18.51 -13.99 -1.46
CA LEU A 95 17.90 -14.07 -2.79
C LEU A 95 16.57 -14.83 -2.76
N ALA A 96 16.47 -15.92 -1.99
CA ALA A 96 15.21 -16.65 -1.85
C ALA A 96 14.13 -15.82 -1.14
N ALA A 97 14.48 -15.14 -0.04
CA ALA A 97 13.55 -14.26 0.67
C ALA A 97 13.12 -13.06 -0.18
N GLY A 98 14.08 -12.44 -0.89
CA GLY A 98 13.83 -11.36 -1.83
C GLY A 98 12.94 -11.81 -3.00
N GLY A 99 13.12 -13.03 -3.51
CA GLY A 99 12.26 -13.60 -4.54
C GLY A 99 10.81 -13.77 -4.11
N ILE A 100 10.59 -14.32 -2.91
CA ILE A 100 9.23 -14.42 -2.33
C ILE A 100 8.64 -13.02 -2.15
N MET A 101 9.38 -12.11 -1.53
CA MET A 101 8.90 -10.76 -1.21
C MET A 101 8.56 -9.96 -2.47
N TYR A 102 9.46 -9.95 -3.46
CA TYR A 102 9.27 -9.25 -4.73
C TYR A 102 8.10 -9.81 -5.52
N PHE A 103 7.99 -11.14 -5.63
CA PHE A 103 6.88 -11.77 -6.34
C PHE A 103 5.56 -11.52 -5.63
N SER A 104 5.53 -11.63 -4.29
CA SER A 104 4.33 -11.34 -3.49
C SER A 104 3.89 -9.89 -3.66
N PHE A 105 4.84 -8.94 -3.65
CA PHE A 105 4.56 -7.53 -3.93
C PHE A 105 3.95 -7.34 -5.31
N LEU A 106 4.56 -7.89 -6.36
CA LEU A 106 4.04 -7.78 -7.72
C LEU A 106 2.65 -8.41 -7.87
N PHE A 107 2.48 -9.62 -7.35
CA PHE A 107 1.24 -10.40 -7.47
C PHE A 107 0.08 -9.84 -6.64
N LEU A 108 0.36 -9.30 -5.45
CA LEU A 108 -0.68 -8.72 -4.60
C LEU A 108 -1.02 -7.29 -4.99
N TRP A 109 -0.05 -6.55 -5.57
CA TRP A 109 -0.24 -5.13 -5.82
C TRP A 109 0.48 -4.59 -7.05
N GLY A 110 1.76 -4.90 -7.26
CA GLY A 110 2.60 -4.22 -8.24
C GLY A 110 2.14 -4.32 -9.70
N ILE A 111 1.40 -5.35 -10.10
CA ILE A 111 0.81 -5.41 -11.44
C ILE A 111 -0.19 -4.27 -11.70
N ASN A 112 -0.80 -3.67 -10.65
CA ASN A 112 -1.69 -2.51 -10.80
C ASN A 112 -1.00 -1.28 -11.39
N TYR A 113 0.34 -1.20 -11.39
CA TYR A 113 1.03 -0.09 -12.05
C TYR A 113 0.93 -0.12 -13.59
N ASN A 114 0.52 -1.25 -14.15
CA ASN A 114 0.36 -1.43 -15.60
C ASN A 114 -1.11 -1.39 -16.04
N ARG A 115 -2.01 -0.97 -15.14
CA ARG A 115 -3.43 -0.79 -15.45
C ARG A 115 -3.65 0.54 -16.20
N LEU A 116 -4.85 0.72 -16.74
CA LEU A 116 -5.25 1.98 -17.38
C LEU A 116 -5.21 3.14 -16.39
N THR A 117 -4.94 4.34 -16.91
CA THR A 117 -5.00 5.56 -16.08
C THR A 117 -6.43 5.79 -15.59
N LEU A 118 -6.56 6.48 -14.46
CA LEU A 118 -7.90 6.78 -13.91
C LEU A 118 -8.75 7.58 -14.90
N SER A 119 -8.14 8.47 -15.69
CA SER A 119 -8.80 9.22 -16.75
C SER A 119 -9.39 8.34 -17.84
N GLU A 120 -8.66 7.31 -18.27
CA GLU A 120 -9.19 6.34 -19.24
C GLU A 120 -10.30 5.49 -18.64
N VAL A 121 -10.17 5.09 -17.37
CA VAL A 121 -11.19 4.28 -16.66
C VAL A 121 -12.48 5.07 -16.44
N LEU A 122 -12.38 6.36 -16.19
CA LEU A 122 -13.52 7.25 -15.91
C LEU A 122 -13.98 8.06 -17.13
N ASP A 123 -13.40 7.82 -18.32
CA ASP A 123 -13.66 8.57 -19.56
C ASP A 123 -13.58 10.10 -19.37
N LEU A 124 -12.56 10.55 -18.64
CA LEU A 124 -12.33 11.97 -18.37
C LEU A 124 -11.56 12.58 -19.52
N ASN A 125 -12.08 13.68 -20.08
CA ASN A 125 -11.31 14.52 -20.99
C ASN A 125 -10.24 15.29 -20.18
N VAL A 126 -9.01 14.78 -20.16
CA VAL A 126 -7.89 15.41 -19.46
C VAL A 126 -7.05 16.20 -20.45
N GLU A 127 -7.23 17.51 -20.40
CA GLU A 127 -6.36 18.47 -21.09
C GLU A 127 -5.37 19.09 -20.10
N SER A 128 -4.20 19.50 -20.59
CA SER A 128 -3.23 20.22 -19.76
C SER A 128 -3.84 21.55 -19.31
N PRO A 129 -4.01 21.80 -18.00
CA PRO A 129 -4.65 23.03 -17.55
C PRO A 129 -3.77 24.24 -17.89
N THR A 130 -4.41 25.33 -18.29
CA THR A 130 -3.73 26.62 -18.44
C THR A 130 -3.31 27.16 -17.07
N GLN A 131 -2.31 28.06 -17.06
CA GLN A 131 -1.91 28.73 -15.83
C GLN A 131 -3.06 29.50 -15.17
N GLN A 132 -3.96 30.07 -15.98
CA GLN A 132 -5.13 30.81 -15.49
C GLN A 132 -6.15 29.88 -14.80
N GLU A 133 -6.45 28.73 -15.40
CA GLU A 133 -7.34 27.73 -14.79
C GLU A 133 -6.76 27.18 -13.50
N LEU A 134 -5.44 26.92 -13.47
CA LEU A 134 -4.77 26.44 -12.26
C LEU A 134 -4.83 27.50 -11.15
N ASN A 135 -4.58 28.77 -11.47
CA ASN A 135 -4.68 29.87 -10.50
C ASN A 135 -6.11 30.02 -9.97
N ALA A 136 -7.11 29.98 -10.85
CA ALA A 136 -8.51 30.08 -10.48
C ALA A 136 -8.94 28.91 -9.57
N LEU A 137 -8.50 27.68 -9.88
CA LEU A 137 -8.74 26.51 -9.04
C LEU A 137 -8.11 26.67 -7.66
N CYS A 138 -6.85 27.12 -7.59
CA CYS A 138 -6.17 27.39 -6.32
C CYS A 138 -6.92 28.43 -5.47
N GLU A 139 -7.34 29.54 -6.06
CA GLU A 139 -8.11 30.58 -5.37
C GLU A 139 -9.47 30.06 -4.86
N ASP A 140 -10.17 29.28 -5.67
CA ASP A 140 -11.44 28.65 -5.28
C ASP A 140 -11.23 27.64 -4.13
N LEU A 141 -10.21 26.79 -4.21
CA LEU A 141 -9.86 25.84 -3.15
C LEU A 141 -9.46 26.55 -1.85
N ILE A 142 -8.70 27.64 -1.91
CA ILE A 142 -8.36 28.47 -0.74
C ILE A 142 -9.63 29.04 -0.12
N ARG A 143 -10.50 29.64 -0.94
CA ARG A 143 -11.77 30.23 -0.47
C ARG A 143 -12.68 29.20 0.19
N ARG A 144 -12.87 28.04 -0.45
CA ARG A 144 -13.67 26.94 0.08
C ARG A 144 -13.08 26.37 1.36
N SER A 145 -11.76 26.14 1.38
CA SER A 145 -11.07 25.65 2.58
C SER A 145 -11.20 26.61 3.74
N ASN A 146 -11.01 27.92 3.52
CA ASN A 146 -11.19 28.95 4.54
C ASN A 146 -12.65 29.02 5.03
N SER A 147 -13.63 28.91 4.13
CA SER A 147 -15.05 28.88 4.50
C SER A 147 -15.43 27.64 5.30
N LEU A 148 -14.92 26.46 4.93
CA LEU A 148 -15.13 25.23 5.69
C LEU A 148 -14.43 25.27 7.03
N ARG A 149 -13.25 25.91 7.10
CA ARG A 149 -12.45 26.06 8.32
C ARG A 149 -13.20 26.81 9.43
N THR A 150 -14.11 27.73 9.09
CA THR A 150 -14.95 28.43 10.08
C THR A 150 -16.07 27.56 10.63
N ARG A 151 -16.46 26.50 9.93
CA ARG A 151 -17.58 25.60 10.28
C ARG A 151 -17.15 24.38 11.10
N ILE A 152 -15.86 24.19 11.34
CA ILE A 152 -15.33 23.04 12.09
C ILE A 152 -14.84 23.46 13.48
N ASP A 153 -15.13 22.61 14.47
CA ASP A 153 -14.72 22.81 15.86
C ASP A 153 -13.19 22.72 16.02
N ARG A 154 -12.65 23.47 16.98
CA ARG A 154 -11.21 23.63 17.19
C ARG A 154 -10.88 23.69 18.67
N ASN A 155 -9.72 23.15 19.03
CA ASN A 155 -9.14 23.42 20.34
C ASN A 155 -8.46 24.81 20.37
N GLY A 156 -8.01 25.24 21.55
CA GLY A 156 -7.36 26.54 21.75
C GLY A 156 -6.07 26.76 20.95
N GLY A 157 -5.44 25.69 20.44
CA GLY A 157 -4.28 25.75 19.54
C GLY A 157 -4.65 25.82 18.05
N GLY A 158 -5.93 25.94 17.70
CA GLY A 158 -6.38 25.99 16.31
C GLY A 158 -6.33 24.63 15.59
N VAL A 159 -6.20 23.52 16.31
CA VAL A 159 -6.26 22.17 15.75
C VAL A 159 -7.72 21.71 15.68
N LEU A 160 -8.10 21.05 14.58
CA LEU A 160 -9.43 20.47 14.41
C LEU A 160 -9.76 19.52 15.57
N ARG A 161 -10.95 19.69 16.15
CA ARG A 161 -11.54 18.72 17.08
C ARG A 161 -12.57 17.89 16.32
N LEU A 162 -12.36 16.58 16.24
CA LEU A 162 -13.34 15.70 15.62
C LEU A 162 -14.64 15.73 16.44
N PRO A 163 -15.82 15.78 15.78
CA PRO A 163 -17.11 15.74 16.48
C PRO A 163 -17.37 14.40 17.17
N TYR A 164 -16.59 13.37 16.86
CA TYR A 164 -16.63 12.03 17.43
C TYR A 164 -15.23 11.44 17.54
N ASP A 165 -15.09 10.33 18.26
CA ASP A 165 -13.81 9.62 18.41
C ASP A 165 -13.23 9.15 17.05
N LYS A 166 -11.90 9.10 16.95
CA LYS A 166 -11.19 8.64 15.73
C LYS A 166 -11.65 7.25 15.30
N THR A 167 -11.97 6.37 16.24
CA THR A 167 -12.48 5.02 15.97
C THR A 167 -13.84 5.06 15.27
N ILE A 168 -14.71 6.00 15.67
CA ILE A 168 -16.02 6.19 15.02
C ILE A 168 -15.82 6.73 13.60
N ALA A 169 -14.91 7.69 13.41
CA ALA A 169 -14.57 8.23 12.10
C ALA A 169 -14.08 7.14 11.13
N LEU A 170 -13.20 6.26 11.61
CA LEU A 170 -12.72 5.12 10.81
C LEU A 170 -13.86 4.16 10.47
N LYS A 171 -14.71 3.82 11.44
CA LYS A 171 -15.86 2.92 11.22
C LYS A 171 -16.90 3.47 10.25
N THR A 172 -16.93 4.77 9.97
CA THR A 172 -17.86 5.38 9.01
C THR A 172 -17.25 5.66 7.64
N ALA A 173 -15.93 5.49 7.47
CA ALA A 173 -15.23 5.78 6.22
C ALA A 173 -15.79 5.03 5.00
N TYR A 174 -16.27 3.79 5.18
CA TYR A 174 -16.85 2.99 4.10
C TYR A 174 -18.09 3.62 3.46
N LYS A 175 -18.84 4.47 4.20
CA LYS A 175 -20.04 5.13 3.68
C LYS A 175 -19.74 6.07 2.52
N GLY A 176 -18.54 6.66 2.50
CA GLY A 176 -18.09 7.47 1.36
C GLY A 176 -17.94 6.62 0.10
N PHE A 177 -17.41 5.40 0.25
CA PHE A 177 -17.28 4.43 -0.83
C PHE A 177 -18.64 3.88 -1.29
N GLU A 178 -19.57 3.62 -0.38
CA GLU A 178 -20.95 3.23 -0.75
C GLU A 178 -21.65 4.31 -1.59
N ASN A 179 -21.50 5.58 -1.21
CA ASN A 179 -22.10 6.69 -1.96
C ASN A 179 -21.50 6.85 -3.36
N ILE A 180 -20.17 6.82 -3.49
CA ILE A 180 -19.53 6.99 -4.80
C ILE A 180 -19.73 5.75 -5.69
N ALA A 181 -19.90 4.57 -5.11
CA ALA A 181 -20.19 3.34 -5.84
C ALA A 181 -21.51 3.40 -6.63
N LEU A 182 -22.45 4.26 -6.23
CA LEU A 182 -23.69 4.54 -6.99
C LEU A 182 -23.41 5.17 -8.36
N LEU A 183 -22.33 5.97 -8.46
CA LEU A 183 -21.89 6.63 -9.70
C LEU A 183 -20.81 5.82 -10.42
N HIS A 184 -19.96 5.13 -9.65
CA HIS A 184 -18.80 4.38 -10.13
C HIS A 184 -18.77 2.97 -9.50
N PRO A 185 -19.52 1.99 -10.06
CA PRO A 185 -19.65 0.64 -9.49
C PRO A 185 -18.34 -0.13 -9.34
N ASN A 186 -17.31 0.23 -10.12
CA ASN A 186 -15.95 -0.29 -9.98
C ASN A 186 -15.34 -0.02 -8.59
N LEU A 187 -15.76 1.05 -7.90
CA LEU A 187 -15.33 1.42 -6.55
C LEU A 187 -16.06 0.68 -5.42
N ASP A 188 -17.10 -0.10 -5.73
CA ASP A 188 -17.82 -0.90 -4.73
C ASP A 188 -16.92 -1.97 -4.11
N GLY A 189 -17.24 -2.46 -2.92
CA GLY A 189 -16.58 -3.62 -2.32
C GLY A 189 -16.80 -3.74 -0.82
N LYS A 190 -16.67 -4.96 -0.30
CA LYS A 190 -16.83 -5.24 1.14
C LYS A 190 -15.48 -5.52 1.77
N TYR A 191 -14.96 -4.50 2.45
CA TYR A 191 -13.67 -4.51 3.14
C TYR A 191 -13.87 -4.63 4.67
N GLY A 192 -12.82 -5.03 5.38
CA GLY A 192 -12.80 -5.00 6.84
C GLY A 192 -12.81 -3.55 7.36
N SER A 193 -13.12 -3.37 8.65
CA SER A 193 -13.08 -2.03 9.26
C SER A 193 -11.66 -1.46 9.20
N PRO A 194 -11.48 -0.20 8.74
CA PRO A 194 -10.17 0.44 8.76
C PRO A 194 -9.73 0.71 10.20
N LYS A 195 -8.42 0.78 10.40
CA LYS A 195 -7.80 0.83 11.72
C LYS A 195 -6.80 1.97 11.79
N GLY A 196 -6.58 2.47 13.00
CA GLY A 196 -5.50 3.41 13.24
C GLY A 196 -4.14 2.73 13.15
N LEU A 197 -3.12 3.51 12.82
CA LEU A 197 -1.72 3.13 12.98
C LEU A 197 -1.26 3.43 14.42
N MET A 198 -0.55 2.47 15.02
CA MET A 198 0.07 2.63 16.33
C MET A 198 1.29 3.56 16.26
N LEU A 199 2.05 3.49 15.18
CA LEU A 199 3.24 4.28 14.91
C LEU A 199 2.94 5.48 14.01
N SER A 200 1.71 6.03 14.06
CA SER A 200 1.28 7.11 13.15
C SER A 200 2.22 8.31 13.17
N GLU A 201 2.74 8.67 14.34
CA GLU A 201 3.68 9.78 14.50
C GLU A 201 5.01 9.52 13.79
N LEU A 202 5.58 8.32 13.92
CA LEU A 202 6.79 7.93 13.21
C LEU A 202 6.57 7.92 11.69
N VAL A 203 5.42 7.43 11.22
CA VAL A 203 5.07 7.43 9.80
C VAL A 203 4.99 8.86 9.26
N CYS A 204 4.42 9.81 10.02
CA CYS A 204 4.42 11.22 9.63
C CYS A 204 5.82 11.78 9.39
N TYR A 205 6.81 11.42 10.22
CA TYR A 205 8.20 11.86 10.04
C TYR A 205 8.88 11.28 8.80
N THR A 206 8.37 10.18 8.23
CA THR A 206 8.88 9.64 6.97
C THR A 206 8.43 10.44 5.74
N GLY A 207 7.50 11.39 5.91
CA GLY A 207 6.94 12.17 4.80
C GLY A 207 6.00 11.36 3.91
N ILE A 208 5.55 10.19 4.36
CA ILE A 208 4.59 9.34 3.66
C ILE A 208 3.17 9.74 4.10
N PRO A 209 2.38 10.44 3.27
CA PRO A 209 1.00 10.79 3.59
C PRO A 209 0.04 9.63 3.30
N GLY A 210 -1.20 9.74 3.81
CA GLY A 210 -2.31 8.89 3.38
C GLY A 210 -2.48 7.57 4.13
N PHE A 211 -1.91 7.44 5.34
CA PHE A 211 -2.06 6.29 6.23
C PHE A 211 -2.84 6.62 7.51
#